data_AF-A0A1P8YJS4-F1
#
_entry.id   AF-A0A1P8YJS4-F1
#
_cell.length_a   1.000
_cell.length_b   1.000
_cell.length_c   1.000
_cell.angle_alpha   90.00
_cell.angle_beta   90.00
_cell.angle_gamma   90.00
#
_symmetry.space_group_name_H-M   'P 1'
#
loop_
_entity.id
_entity.type
_entity.pdbx_description
1 polymer ?
#
loop_
_entity_poly.entity_id
_entity_poly.type
_entity_poly.pdbx_seq_one_letter_code
_entity_poly.pdbx_strand_id
1 'polypeptide(L)'
;MITRLSQLFLRTLRDDPSDAEVASHKLLVRAGYVRRIAPGVYSWLPLGLRVLREVERVVREEMDAIGAQEILLPALLPREPYETSNRWTEYGAGLFRLKDRKGNDYMLGPTHEELFALTVKGEYNSYKDFPVTLYQVQTKYRDEERPRAGILRGREFVMKDSYSFDLTDEGLEASYQAHRDAYERILQRLGVKYVIVSATSGAMGGSASEEFLAESPIGEDTYVRCIESGYAANVEAVKTLAPAAIPFDGQPEAKVYDTPDTPTIDSLVDWANGADLGKTVTAADTLKNIMVKTRVPGGEWELLGVGIPGDREVDEKRLEAALTPAEYVLITETDFKNNPFLAKGYIGPKALQANGIRYVVDPRVVDGTSWITGADEEGKHVVGLVAGRDFTPDGTIEAAEVRDGDPRRTAPDRWSPPAASRWATCSSSAASTPTRSVSTCSARTASRSARRWAPTASASRGWSR
;
A
#
# COMPACT_ATOMS: atom_id res chain seq x y z
N MET A 1 29.23 -35.88 7.92
CA MET A 1 28.61 -36.91 8.80
C MET A 1 27.18 -37.12 8.30
N ILE A 2 26.79 -38.35 7.95
CA ILE A 2 25.43 -38.64 7.46
C ILE A 2 24.47 -38.64 8.67
N THR A 3 23.48 -37.75 8.70
CA THR A 3 22.43 -37.76 9.73
C THR A 3 21.48 -38.93 9.47
N ARG A 4 21.41 -39.88 10.41
CA ARG A 4 20.41 -40.97 10.35
C ARG A 4 19.04 -40.43 10.76
N LEU A 5 17.96 -40.91 10.13
CA LEU A 5 16.60 -40.50 10.47
C LEU A 5 16.27 -40.72 11.95
N SER A 6 16.79 -41.79 12.55
CA SER A 6 16.61 -42.10 13.98
C SER A 6 17.24 -41.09 14.94
N GLN A 7 18.16 -40.26 14.47
CA GLN A 7 18.84 -39.20 15.25
C GLN A 7 18.32 -37.80 14.89
N LEU A 8 17.51 -37.68 13.83
CA LEU A 8 16.94 -36.40 13.42
C LEU A 8 15.80 -36.04 14.38
N PHE A 9 15.84 -34.83 14.94
CA PHE A 9 14.72 -34.27 15.70
C PHE A 9 13.59 -33.91 14.72
N LEU A 10 12.80 -34.92 14.35
CA LEU A 10 11.70 -34.82 13.41
C LEU A 10 10.52 -35.65 13.90
N ARG A 11 9.37 -35.00 14.01
CA ARG A 11 8.08 -35.67 14.27
C ARG A 11 7.07 -35.16 13.27
N THR A 12 6.71 -35.99 12.29
CA THR A 12 5.68 -35.67 11.31
C THR A 12 4.29 -35.80 11.91
N LEU A 13 3.33 -35.02 11.42
CA LEU A 13 1.93 -35.12 11.82
C LEU A 13 1.13 -35.84 10.72
N ARG A 14 0.22 -36.72 11.13
CA ARG A 14 -0.68 -37.44 10.23
C ARG A 14 -1.72 -36.47 9.64
N ASP A 15 -2.37 -35.74 10.52
CA ASP A 15 -3.50 -34.86 10.21
C ASP A 15 -3.04 -33.40 10.07
N ASP A 16 -3.85 -32.60 9.36
CA ASP A 16 -3.63 -31.16 9.22
C ASP A 16 -3.84 -30.44 10.57
N PRO A 17 -3.00 -29.47 10.93
CA PRO A 17 -3.26 -28.60 12.08
C PRO A 17 -4.57 -27.84 11.89
N SER A 18 -5.38 -27.71 12.95
CA SER A 18 -6.69 -27.05 12.89
C SER A 18 -6.61 -25.55 12.59
N ASP A 19 -5.46 -24.93 12.84
CA ASP A 19 -5.17 -23.52 12.64
C ASP A 19 -4.42 -23.21 11.32
N ALA A 20 -4.21 -24.22 10.48
CA ALA A 20 -3.51 -24.08 9.21
C ALA A 20 -4.49 -24.13 8.03
N GLU A 21 -4.71 -22.98 7.38
CA GLU A 21 -5.65 -22.87 6.24
C GLU A 21 -4.96 -23.16 4.90
N VAL A 22 -3.79 -22.57 4.68
CA VAL A 22 -3.06 -22.66 3.40
C VAL A 22 -2.17 -23.91 3.32
N ALA A 23 -2.03 -24.45 2.10
CA ALA A 23 -1.29 -25.68 1.85
C ALA A 23 0.18 -25.62 2.32
N SER A 24 0.88 -24.50 2.07
CA SER A 24 2.27 -24.31 2.50
C SER A 24 2.41 -24.41 4.02
N HIS A 25 1.52 -23.75 4.77
CA HIS A 25 1.49 -23.80 6.24
C HIS A 25 1.22 -25.22 6.74
N LYS A 26 0.18 -25.89 6.22
CA LYS A 26 -0.16 -27.27 6.55
C LYS A 26 1.03 -28.21 6.34
N LEU A 27 1.66 -28.14 5.18
CA LEU A 27 2.80 -29.00 4.82
C LEU A 27 4.03 -28.72 5.68
N LEU A 28 4.40 -27.46 5.91
CA LEU A 28 5.56 -27.11 6.74
C LEU A 28 5.39 -27.60 8.18
N VAL A 29 4.18 -27.53 8.73
CA VAL A 29 3.92 -28.06 10.07
C VAL A 29 3.89 -29.59 10.04
N ARG A 30 3.17 -30.23 9.12
CA ARG A 30 3.09 -31.70 9.04
C ARG A 30 4.42 -32.37 8.78
N ALA A 31 5.26 -31.77 7.94
CA ALA A 31 6.60 -32.26 7.64
C ALA A 31 7.63 -31.93 8.73
N GLY A 32 7.24 -31.24 9.82
CA GLY A 32 8.14 -30.93 10.93
C GLY A 32 9.21 -29.89 10.59
N TYR A 33 8.91 -28.93 9.73
CA TYR A 33 9.81 -27.83 9.37
C TYR A 33 9.65 -26.66 10.32
N VAL A 34 8.42 -26.37 10.73
CA VAL A 34 8.10 -25.29 11.68
C VAL A 34 7.10 -25.75 12.73
N ARG A 35 7.10 -25.10 13.90
CA ARG A 35 6.09 -25.28 14.95
C ARG A 35 5.59 -23.92 15.43
N ARG A 36 4.28 -23.77 15.55
CA ARG A 36 3.68 -22.56 16.10
C ARG A 36 3.96 -22.48 17.61
N ILE A 37 4.39 -21.31 18.08
CA ILE A 37 4.60 -21.00 19.50
C ILE A 37 3.53 -20.05 20.01
N ALA A 38 3.15 -19.06 19.19
CA ALA A 38 2.08 -18.11 19.47
C ALA A 38 1.41 -17.70 18.14
N PRO A 39 0.28 -16.96 18.13
CA PRO A 39 -0.24 -16.37 16.89
C PRO A 39 0.84 -15.57 16.15
N GLY A 40 1.14 -15.96 14.92
CA GLY A 40 2.17 -15.34 14.08
C GLY A 40 3.62 -15.58 14.49
N VAL A 41 3.91 -16.49 15.42
CA VAL A 41 5.28 -16.76 15.91
C VAL A 41 5.59 -18.25 15.79
N TYR A 42 6.68 -18.58 15.08
CA TYR A 42 7.03 -19.95 14.71
C TYR A 42 8.48 -20.28 15.06
N SER A 43 8.71 -21.47 15.61
CA SER A 43 10.05 -22.06 15.71
C SER A 43 10.41 -22.80 14.43
N TRP A 44 11.63 -22.56 13.95
CA TRP A 44 12.26 -23.34 12.88
C TRP A 44 12.86 -24.63 13.46
N LEU A 45 12.36 -25.78 13.00
CA LEU A 45 12.89 -27.11 13.35
C LEU A 45 14.07 -27.47 12.42
N PRO A 46 14.87 -28.51 12.70
CA PRO A 46 16.13 -28.73 11.99
C PRO A 46 16.04 -28.78 10.47
N LEU A 47 14.99 -29.38 9.89
CA LEU A 47 14.81 -29.40 8.44
C LEU A 47 14.43 -28.02 7.88
N GLY A 48 13.50 -27.33 8.52
CA GLY A 48 13.11 -25.97 8.13
C GLY A 48 14.25 -24.98 8.25
N LEU A 49 15.02 -25.06 9.34
CA LEU A 49 16.19 -24.21 9.56
C LEU A 49 17.27 -24.45 8.51
N ARG A 50 17.50 -25.71 8.08
CA ARG A 50 18.43 -26.00 6.98
C ARG A 50 17.99 -25.34 5.68
N VAL A 51 16.71 -25.41 5.33
CA VAL A 51 16.17 -24.75 4.14
C VAL A 51 16.29 -23.23 4.25
N LEU A 52 15.94 -22.65 5.42
CA LEU A 52 16.11 -21.22 5.66
C LEU A 52 17.57 -20.79 5.42
N ARG A 53 18.55 -21.52 5.96
CA ARG A 53 19.98 -21.20 5.75
C ARG A 53 20.43 -21.32 4.31
N GLU A 54 19.89 -22.25 3.53
CA GLU A 54 20.17 -22.32 2.09
C GLU A 54 19.56 -21.13 1.32
N VAL A 55 18.35 -20.69 1.69
CA VAL A 55 17.75 -19.46 1.13
C VAL A 55 18.62 -18.25 1.47
N GLU A 56 19.02 -18.09 2.73
CA GLU A 56 19.89 -17.01 3.14
C GLU A 56 21.25 -17.05 2.42
N ARG A 57 21.81 -18.23 2.17
CA ARG A 57 23.07 -18.38 1.42
C ARG A 57 22.93 -17.81 0.01
N VAL A 58 21.87 -18.17 -0.71
CA VAL A 58 21.61 -17.63 -2.06
C VAL A 58 21.45 -16.11 -2.01
N VAL A 59 20.71 -15.60 -1.02
CA VAL A 59 20.53 -14.15 -0.84
C VAL A 59 21.87 -13.45 -0.60
N ARG A 60 22.71 -13.95 0.31
CA ARG A 60 24.03 -13.37 0.60
C ARG A 60 24.91 -13.36 -0.64
N GLU A 61 25.01 -14.48 -1.35
CA GLU A 61 25.84 -14.57 -2.56
C GLU A 61 25.47 -13.52 -3.62
N GLU A 62 24.17 -13.27 -3.83
CA GLU A 62 23.72 -12.28 -4.83
C GLU A 62 23.83 -10.83 -4.34
N MET A 63 23.71 -10.58 -3.04
CA MET A 63 23.93 -9.26 -2.44
C MET A 63 25.43 -8.90 -2.43
N ASP A 64 26.29 -9.85 -2.04
CA ASP A 64 27.75 -9.67 -2.05
C ASP A 64 28.25 -9.43 -3.49
N ALA A 65 27.63 -10.08 -4.49
CA ALA A 65 27.97 -9.90 -5.90
C ALA A 65 27.71 -8.48 -6.43
N ILE A 66 26.83 -7.70 -5.80
CA ILE A 66 26.62 -6.27 -6.13
C ILE A 66 27.47 -5.33 -5.26
N GLY A 67 28.40 -5.87 -4.47
CA GLY A 67 29.27 -5.10 -3.59
C GLY A 67 28.59 -4.65 -2.29
N ALA A 68 27.41 -5.19 -1.96
CA ALA A 68 26.77 -4.93 -0.68
C ALA A 68 27.53 -5.63 0.45
N GLN A 69 27.58 -5.00 1.63
CA GLN A 69 28.30 -5.54 2.79
C GLN A 69 27.32 -5.93 3.90
N GLU A 70 27.40 -7.18 4.37
CA GLU A 70 26.55 -7.66 5.47
C GLU A 70 27.01 -7.06 6.80
N ILE A 71 26.08 -6.41 7.51
CA ILE A 71 26.23 -5.98 8.90
C ILE A 71 25.10 -6.59 9.74
N LEU A 72 25.15 -6.42 11.06
CA LEU A 72 24.06 -6.86 11.94
C LEU A 72 23.75 -5.80 12.99
N LEU A 73 22.60 -5.15 12.83
CA LEU A 73 22.09 -4.17 13.78
C LEU A 73 21.21 -4.84 14.84
N PRO A 74 21.07 -4.24 16.04
CA PRO A 74 20.23 -4.80 17.09
C PRO A 74 18.76 -4.84 16.68
N ALA A 75 18.00 -5.79 17.25
CA ALA A 75 16.55 -5.83 17.10
C ALA A 75 15.82 -5.02 18.19
N LEU A 76 16.46 -4.80 19.34
CA LEU A 76 15.97 -3.92 20.41
C LEU A 76 16.45 -2.50 20.14
N LEU A 77 15.53 -1.61 19.77
CA LEU A 77 15.83 -0.29 19.24
C LEU A 77 15.36 0.83 20.19
N PRO A 78 16.17 1.89 20.39
CA PRO A 78 15.77 3.05 21.17
C PRO A 78 14.69 3.86 20.43
N ARG A 79 13.89 4.61 21.18
CA ARG A 79 12.77 5.42 20.67
C ARG A 79 13.24 6.63 19.85
N GLU A 80 14.32 7.29 20.26
CA GLU A 80 14.71 8.62 19.80
C GLU A 80 14.94 8.74 18.28
N PRO A 81 15.59 7.77 17.59
CA PRO A 81 15.74 7.85 16.13
C PRO A 81 14.40 7.86 15.39
N TYR A 82 13.40 7.13 15.90
CA TYR A 82 12.10 6.98 15.26
C TYR A 82 11.11 8.07 15.63
N GLU A 83 11.30 8.76 16.75
CA GLU A 83 10.63 10.04 16.97
C GLU A 83 11.13 11.10 15.99
N THR A 84 12.44 11.10 15.70
CA THR A 84 13.03 12.06 14.76
C THR A 84 12.50 11.87 13.34
N SER A 85 12.26 10.62 12.93
CA SER A 85 11.63 10.30 11.65
C SER A 85 10.09 10.37 11.68
N ASN A 86 9.48 10.69 12.83
CA ASN A 86 8.03 10.62 13.10
C ASN A 86 7.42 9.20 13.02
N ARG A 87 8.20 8.18 12.66
CA ARG A 87 7.73 6.80 12.50
C ARG A 87 7.40 6.11 13.81
N TRP A 88 7.84 6.65 14.95
CA TRP A 88 7.35 6.22 16.26
C TRP A 88 5.84 6.38 16.39
N THR A 89 5.28 7.45 15.84
CA THR A 89 3.84 7.75 15.87
C THR A 89 3.13 7.14 14.66
N GLU A 90 3.66 7.34 13.45
CA GLU A 90 3.01 6.91 12.20
C GLU A 90 2.83 5.39 12.10
N TYR A 91 3.75 4.58 12.63
CA TYR A 91 3.54 3.13 12.64
C TYR A 91 2.41 2.66 13.58
N GLY A 92 1.92 3.54 14.46
CA GLY A 92 0.72 3.30 15.27
C GLY A 92 0.82 2.03 16.12
N ALA A 93 -0.18 1.15 15.97
CA ALA A 93 -0.31 -0.11 16.71
C ALA A 93 0.57 -1.24 16.16
N GLY A 94 1.19 -1.08 14.98
CA GLY A 94 2.04 -2.11 14.39
C GLY A 94 3.42 -2.27 15.05
N LEU A 95 3.77 -1.39 16.00
CA LEU A 95 5.03 -1.46 16.76
C LEU A 95 4.86 -2.22 18.07
N PHE A 96 5.73 -3.22 18.28
CA PHE A 96 5.98 -3.73 19.62
C PHE A 96 6.79 -2.72 20.42
N ARG A 97 6.14 -2.01 21.35
CA ARG A 97 6.78 -1.09 22.30
C ARG A 97 7.02 -1.78 23.64
N LEU A 98 8.15 -1.49 24.25
CA LEU A 98 8.49 -2.00 25.58
C LEU A 98 9.24 -0.95 26.39
N LYS A 99 9.25 -1.13 27.71
CA LYS A 99 10.05 -0.33 28.62
C LYS A 99 11.12 -1.19 29.27
N ASP A 100 12.33 -0.64 29.40
CA ASP A 100 13.35 -1.29 30.20
C ASP A 100 13.09 -1.13 31.71
N ARG A 101 13.92 -1.77 32.55
CA ARG A 101 13.80 -1.68 34.02
C ARG A 101 14.01 -0.27 34.60
N LYS A 102 14.54 0.67 33.82
CA LYS A 102 14.75 2.07 34.20
C LYS A 102 13.61 2.98 33.69
N GLY A 103 12.65 2.43 32.95
CA GLY A 103 11.52 3.14 32.38
C GLY A 103 11.77 3.75 30.99
N ASN A 104 12.94 3.49 30.39
CA ASN A 104 13.28 3.97 29.06
C ASN A 104 12.45 3.24 28.00
N ASP A 105 11.99 3.97 26.98
CA ASP A 105 11.19 3.44 25.89
C ASP A 105 12.07 2.80 24.81
N TYR A 106 11.69 1.59 24.41
CA TYR A 106 12.29 0.82 23.33
C TYR A 106 11.19 0.23 22.44
N MET A 107 11.62 -0.32 21.31
CA MET A 107 10.79 -1.18 20.48
C MET A 107 11.57 -2.36 19.92
N LEU A 108 10.84 -3.34 19.41
CA LEU A 108 11.40 -4.38 18.56
C LEU A 108 11.31 -3.90 17.10
N GLY A 109 12.45 -3.91 16.40
CA GLY A 109 12.60 -3.32 15.07
C GLY A 109 11.70 -3.97 14.00
N PRO A 110 10.75 -3.22 13.40
CA PRO A 110 9.98 -3.69 12.24
C PRO A 110 10.76 -3.59 10.91
N THR A 111 11.78 -2.73 10.90
CA THR A 111 12.74 -2.38 9.83
C THR A 111 13.77 -1.40 10.41
N HIS A 112 14.78 -0.96 9.65
CA HIS A 112 15.99 -0.33 10.19
C HIS A 112 16.48 0.93 9.46
N GLU A 113 15.67 1.65 8.68
CA GLU A 113 16.11 2.86 7.93
C GLU A 113 16.86 3.85 8.82
N GLU A 114 16.31 4.17 9.99
CA GLU A 114 16.88 5.14 10.93
C GLU A 114 18.26 4.71 11.41
N LEU A 115 18.43 3.42 11.73
CA LEU A 115 19.69 2.94 12.28
C LEU A 115 20.75 2.80 11.20
N PHE A 116 20.42 2.34 9.99
CA PHE A 116 21.37 2.35 8.88
C PHE A 116 21.82 3.78 8.55
N ALA A 117 20.89 4.74 8.49
CA ALA A 117 21.21 6.14 8.24
C ALA A 117 22.12 6.73 9.32
N LEU A 118 21.87 6.43 10.60
CA LEU A 118 22.72 6.88 11.71
C LEU A 118 24.09 6.20 11.70
N THR A 119 24.17 4.91 11.39
CA THR A 119 25.44 4.18 11.28
C THR A 119 26.30 4.78 10.18
N VAL A 120 25.77 4.94 8.97
CA VAL A 120 26.54 5.55 7.87
C VAL A 120 26.93 6.98 8.19
N LYS A 121 26.04 7.78 8.77
CA LYS A 121 26.36 9.15 9.20
C LYS A 121 27.49 9.22 10.23
N GLY A 122 27.58 8.23 11.13
CA GLY A 122 28.62 8.19 12.16
C GLY A 122 30.00 7.82 11.60
N GLU A 123 30.03 6.91 10.64
CA GLU A 123 31.28 6.35 10.12
C GLU A 123 31.79 7.08 8.86
N TYR A 124 30.90 7.56 7.99
CA TYR A 124 31.24 8.10 6.67
C TYR A 124 31.24 9.62 6.71
N ASN A 125 32.43 10.20 6.61
CA ASN A 125 32.67 11.62 6.82
C ASN A 125 33.16 12.35 5.54
N SER A 126 33.40 11.61 4.45
CA SER A 126 33.88 12.13 3.18
C SER A 126 33.00 11.68 2.03
N TYR A 127 32.84 12.52 1.00
CA TYR A 127 32.17 12.14 -0.25
C TYR A 127 32.87 10.96 -0.95
N LYS A 128 34.16 10.74 -0.67
CA LYS A 128 34.95 9.62 -1.23
C LYS A 128 34.56 8.26 -0.67
N ASP A 129 33.84 8.23 0.44
CA ASP A 129 33.39 6.99 1.08
C ASP A 129 32.15 6.43 0.36
N PHE A 130 31.49 7.22 -0.50
CA PHE A 130 30.28 6.84 -1.24
C PHE A 130 30.59 6.40 -2.69
N PRO A 131 29.74 5.53 -3.29
CA PRO A 131 28.53 4.94 -2.73
C PRO A 131 28.84 3.77 -1.78
N VAL A 132 27.89 3.47 -0.88
CA VAL A 132 27.95 2.28 -0.03
C VAL A 132 26.60 1.59 0.00
N THR A 133 26.63 0.26 -0.07
CA THR A 133 25.44 -0.57 0.12
C THR A 133 25.69 -1.50 1.31
N LEU A 134 24.82 -1.42 2.31
CA LEU A 134 24.87 -2.26 3.51
C LEU A 134 23.58 -3.06 3.60
N TYR A 135 23.67 -4.32 4.02
CA TYR A 135 22.50 -5.16 4.23
C TYR A 135 22.63 -6.00 5.50
N GLN A 136 21.53 -6.59 5.94
CA GLN A 136 21.53 -7.58 7.01
C GLN A 136 20.48 -8.65 6.75
N VAL A 137 20.69 -9.86 7.28
CA VAL A 137 19.66 -10.90 7.37
C VAL A 137 19.30 -11.09 8.83
N GLN A 138 18.17 -10.50 9.27
CA GLN A 138 17.87 -10.35 10.68
C GLN A 138 16.35 -10.44 10.96
N THR A 139 16.01 -10.95 12.15
CA THR A 139 14.63 -11.10 12.64
C THR A 139 13.97 -9.75 12.89
N LYS A 140 12.81 -9.55 12.26
CA LYS A 140 11.96 -8.36 12.40
C LYS A 140 10.70 -8.68 13.18
N TYR A 141 10.13 -7.63 13.76
CA TYR A 141 8.94 -7.72 14.59
C TYR A 141 7.88 -6.73 14.14
N ARG A 142 6.68 -7.21 13.84
CA ARG A 142 5.51 -6.39 13.51
C ARG A 142 4.31 -6.92 14.25
N ASP A 143 3.61 -6.10 15.01
CA ASP A 143 2.42 -6.54 15.73
C ASP A 143 1.22 -6.58 14.78
N GLU A 144 1.28 -7.53 13.85
CA GLU A 144 0.23 -7.79 12.88
C GLU A 144 -1.08 -8.12 13.59
N GLU A 145 -2.15 -7.38 13.28
CA GLU A 145 -3.47 -7.57 13.90
C GLU A 145 -4.01 -8.98 13.62
N ARG A 146 -3.79 -9.49 12.40
CA ARG A 146 -4.31 -10.77 11.92
C ARG A 146 -3.22 -11.63 11.29
N PRO A 147 -2.34 -12.23 12.11
CA PRO A 147 -1.30 -13.12 11.58
C PRO A 147 -1.94 -14.39 11.04
N ARG A 148 -1.62 -14.74 9.79
CA ARG A 148 -2.26 -15.84 9.04
C ARG A 148 -1.28 -16.49 8.07
N ALA A 149 -1.70 -17.58 7.44
CA ALA A 149 -0.95 -18.28 6.40
C ALA A 149 0.47 -18.77 6.81
N GLY A 150 0.66 -19.13 8.09
CA GLY A 150 1.92 -19.70 8.55
C GLY A 150 3.04 -18.67 8.64
N ILE A 151 4.18 -18.98 8.03
CA ILE A 151 5.36 -18.10 7.97
C ILE A 151 5.24 -16.98 6.92
N LEU A 152 4.16 -16.94 6.14
CA LEU A 152 3.95 -15.90 5.13
C LEU A 152 3.57 -14.55 5.76
N ARG A 153 2.75 -14.56 6.81
CA ARG A 153 2.33 -13.35 7.54
C ARG A 153 2.41 -13.56 9.05
N GLY A 154 3.62 -13.44 9.57
CA GLY A 154 3.94 -13.58 11.00
C GLY A 154 4.15 -12.24 11.71
N ARG A 155 4.21 -12.30 13.04
CA ARG A 155 4.60 -11.18 13.90
C ARG A 155 6.10 -11.12 14.18
N GLU A 156 6.76 -12.26 14.04
CA GLU A 156 8.21 -12.43 14.06
C GLU A 156 8.61 -13.17 12.78
N PHE A 157 9.52 -12.60 11.99
CA PHE A 157 9.95 -13.18 10.71
C PHE A 157 11.38 -12.75 10.36
N VAL A 158 12.06 -13.56 9.54
CA VAL A 158 13.40 -13.23 9.04
C VAL A 158 13.27 -12.37 7.79
N MET A 159 14.01 -11.27 7.75
CA MET A 159 14.06 -10.38 6.61
C MET A 159 15.51 -10.10 6.23
N LYS A 160 15.78 -10.10 4.93
CA LYS A 160 16.92 -9.38 4.39
C LYS A 160 16.50 -7.96 4.09
N ASP A 161 17.11 -6.97 4.73
CA ASP A 161 16.93 -5.55 4.47
C ASP A 161 18.27 -4.94 4.04
N SER A 162 18.24 -4.10 3.00
CA SER A 162 19.42 -3.52 2.34
C SER A 162 19.18 -2.03 2.08
N TYR A 163 20.23 -1.23 2.28
CA TYR A 163 20.18 0.22 2.18
C TYR A 163 21.43 0.70 1.43
N SER A 164 21.21 1.35 0.29
CA SER A 164 22.25 2.06 -0.45
C SER A 164 22.27 3.54 -0.06
N PHE A 165 23.46 4.11 -0.06
CA PHE A 165 23.67 5.54 0.17
C PHE A 165 24.49 6.09 -0.98
N ASP A 166 23.89 7.04 -1.69
CA ASP A 166 24.41 7.61 -2.93
C ASP A 166 24.44 9.14 -2.84
N LEU A 167 25.37 9.77 -3.55
CA LEU A 167 25.53 11.23 -3.55
C LEU A 167 24.68 11.94 -4.60
N THR A 168 24.25 11.22 -5.64
CA THR A 168 23.49 11.77 -6.77
C THR A 168 22.31 10.87 -7.10
N ASP A 169 21.32 11.44 -7.79
CA ASP A 169 20.12 10.71 -8.22
C ASP A 169 20.49 9.61 -9.25
N GLU A 170 21.54 9.81 -10.07
CA GLU A 170 22.06 8.80 -10.99
C GLU A 170 22.74 7.63 -10.25
N GLY A 171 23.46 7.93 -9.17
CA GLY A 171 24.04 6.89 -8.29
C GLY A 171 22.95 6.05 -7.63
N LEU A 172 21.90 6.71 -7.13
CA LEU A 172 20.73 6.04 -6.57
C LEU A 172 20.05 5.13 -7.61
N GLU A 173 19.89 5.58 -8.86
CA GLU A 173 19.32 4.76 -9.93
C GLU A 173 20.20 3.54 -10.25
N ALA A 174 21.52 3.71 -10.28
CA ALA A 174 22.44 2.60 -10.48
C ALA A 174 22.38 1.58 -9.34
N SER A 175 22.37 2.05 -8.09
CA SER A 175 22.19 1.21 -6.90
C SER A 175 20.84 0.50 -6.91
N TYR A 176 19.77 1.17 -7.32
CA TYR A 176 18.43 0.61 -7.46
C TYR A 176 18.42 -0.53 -8.48
N GLN A 177 18.95 -0.30 -9.69
CA GLN A 177 19.02 -1.32 -10.73
C GLN A 177 19.88 -2.52 -10.30
N ALA A 178 21.00 -2.29 -9.60
CA ALA A 178 21.83 -3.37 -9.07
C ALA A 178 21.06 -4.26 -8.08
N HIS A 179 20.27 -3.66 -7.17
CA HIS A 179 19.37 -4.41 -6.28
C HIS A 179 18.29 -5.17 -7.05
N ARG A 180 17.65 -4.49 -8.01
CA ARG A 180 16.61 -5.08 -8.86
C ARG A 180 17.12 -6.33 -9.57
N ASP A 181 18.29 -6.25 -10.20
CA ASP A 181 18.92 -7.38 -10.89
C ASP A 181 19.35 -8.49 -9.93
N ALA A 182 19.82 -8.15 -8.73
CA ALA A 182 20.16 -9.12 -7.69
C ALA A 182 18.92 -9.90 -7.23
N TYR A 183 17.79 -9.22 -7.02
CA TYR A 183 16.53 -9.87 -6.62
C TYR A 183 16.01 -10.81 -7.70
N GLU A 184 16.11 -10.42 -8.98
CA GLU A 184 15.79 -11.32 -10.10
C GLU A 184 16.66 -12.59 -10.07
N ARG A 185 17.97 -12.45 -9.91
CA ARG A 185 18.88 -13.61 -9.80
C ARG A 185 18.55 -14.49 -8.59
N ILE A 186 18.27 -13.89 -7.42
CA ILE A 186 17.85 -14.63 -6.22
C ILE A 186 16.62 -15.49 -6.52
N LEU A 187 15.55 -14.89 -7.04
CA LEU A 187 14.30 -15.61 -7.29
C LEU A 187 14.43 -16.67 -8.38
N GLN A 188 15.22 -16.40 -9.43
CA GLN A 188 15.55 -17.39 -10.47
C GLN A 188 16.32 -18.57 -9.90
N ARG A 189 17.34 -18.34 -9.06
CA ARG A 189 18.13 -19.40 -8.41
C ARG A 189 17.31 -20.22 -7.42
N LEU A 190 16.33 -19.61 -6.77
CA LEU A 190 15.39 -20.29 -5.88
C LEU A 190 14.25 -21.00 -6.65
N GLY A 191 14.15 -20.82 -7.96
CA GLY A 191 13.11 -21.43 -8.79
C GLY A 191 11.70 -20.89 -8.53
N VAL A 192 11.59 -19.66 -8.03
CA VAL A 192 10.30 -19.01 -7.74
C VAL A 192 9.78 -18.35 -9.02
N LYS A 193 8.53 -18.60 -9.38
CA LYS A 193 7.84 -17.83 -10.43
C LYS A 193 7.40 -16.50 -9.84
N TYR A 194 7.84 -15.40 -10.44
CA TYR A 194 7.56 -14.07 -9.95
C TYR A 194 7.13 -13.09 -11.04
N VAL A 195 6.48 -12.01 -10.61
CA VAL A 195 6.20 -10.82 -11.39
C VAL A 195 6.74 -9.61 -10.65
N ILE A 196 7.31 -8.66 -11.38
CA ILE A 196 7.74 -7.37 -10.84
C ILE A 196 6.64 -6.36 -11.12
N VAL A 197 6.12 -5.73 -10.08
CA VAL A 197 5.01 -4.79 -10.16
C VAL A 197 5.43 -3.43 -9.62
N SER A 198 4.98 -2.34 -10.25
CA SER A 198 5.06 -1.01 -9.64
C SER A 198 4.16 -0.95 -8.40
N ALA A 199 4.67 -0.38 -7.31
CA ALA A 199 3.99 -0.30 -6.03
C ALA A 199 3.99 1.13 -5.49
N THR A 200 3.19 1.39 -4.45
CA THR A 200 3.24 2.65 -3.69
C THR A 200 4.34 2.56 -2.63
N SER A 201 5.03 3.66 -2.35
CA SER A 201 6.10 3.68 -1.33
C SER A 201 5.56 3.67 0.10
N GLY A 202 4.28 4.01 0.30
CA GLY A 202 3.58 3.98 1.59
C GLY A 202 4.34 4.70 2.71
N ALA A 203 4.23 4.18 3.93
CA ALA A 203 4.86 4.70 5.16
C ALA A 203 6.40 4.64 5.17
N MET A 204 7.02 3.98 4.18
CA MET A 204 8.48 3.97 4.03
C MET A 204 8.99 5.27 3.37
N GLY A 205 8.09 6.02 2.73
CA GLY A 205 8.45 7.16 1.88
C GLY A 205 9.21 6.74 0.62
N GLY A 206 9.24 7.61 -0.38
CA GLY A 206 10.01 7.35 -1.60
C GLY A 206 9.37 7.86 -2.89
N SER A 207 10.13 7.80 -3.99
CA SER A 207 9.71 8.29 -5.31
C SER A 207 9.43 7.16 -6.31
N ALA A 208 10.08 6.00 -6.16
CA ALA A 208 9.82 4.80 -6.93
C ALA A 208 9.82 3.57 -6.01
N SER A 209 8.91 2.63 -6.27
CA SER A 209 8.79 1.38 -5.53
C SER A 209 8.38 0.27 -6.49
N GLU A 210 9.08 -0.86 -6.41
CA GLU A 210 8.74 -2.09 -7.11
C GLU A 210 8.59 -3.22 -6.10
N GLU A 211 7.62 -4.08 -6.30
CA GLU A 211 7.46 -5.32 -5.55
C GLU A 211 7.69 -6.54 -6.42
N PHE A 212 8.31 -7.56 -5.83
CA PHE A 212 8.53 -8.85 -6.45
C PHE A 212 7.52 -9.83 -5.86
N LEU A 213 6.47 -10.15 -6.61
CA LEU A 213 5.38 -11.00 -6.14
C LEU A 213 5.56 -12.42 -6.65
N ALA A 214 5.46 -13.42 -5.77
CA ALA A 214 5.46 -14.82 -6.18
C ALA A 214 4.05 -15.22 -6.62
N GLU A 215 3.93 -15.69 -7.87
CA GLU A 215 2.65 -16.09 -8.45
C GLU A 215 2.02 -17.22 -7.62
N SER A 216 0.83 -16.96 -7.06
CA SER A 216 0.12 -17.92 -6.22
C SER A 216 -1.38 -17.60 -6.16
N PRO A 217 -2.26 -18.59 -6.36
CA PRO A 217 -3.72 -18.36 -6.32
C PRO A 217 -4.24 -18.00 -4.93
N ILE A 218 -3.46 -18.25 -3.87
CA ILE A 218 -3.79 -17.91 -2.47
C ILE A 218 -3.09 -16.63 -2.01
N GLY A 219 -2.70 -15.79 -2.96
CA GLY A 219 -2.04 -14.52 -2.71
C GLY A 219 -2.93 -13.50 -2.00
N GLU A 220 -2.34 -12.67 -1.13
CA GLU A 220 -3.04 -11.55 -0.48
C GLU A 220 -2.97 -10.26 -1.30
N ASP A 221 -2.02 -10.17 -2.24
CA ASP A 221 -1.86 -9.04 -3.11
C ASP A 221 -2.51 -9.32 -4.45
N THR A 222 -3.29 -8.35 -4.90
CA THR A 222 -3.85 -8.34 -6.24
C THR A 222 -3.06 -7.33 -7.04
N TYR A 223 -2.60 -7.76 -8.19
CA TYR A 223 -1.91 -6.91 -9.14
C TYR A 223 -2.59 -7.01 -10.48
N VAL A 224 -2.29 -6.06 -11.34
CA VAL A 224 -2.76 -6.08 -12.70
C VAL A 224 -1.57 -6.19 -13.62
N ARG A 225 -1.72 -7.05 -14.64
CA ARG A 225 -0.73 -7.25 -15.67
C ARG A 225 -1.35 -7.00 -17.04
N CYS A 226 -0.64 -6.22 -17.84
CA CYS A 226 -0.85 -6.13 -19.27
C CYS A 226 0.06 -7.13 -19.97
N ILE A 227 -0.52 -8.10 -20.67
CA ILE A 227 0.27 -9.09 -21.42
C ILE A 227 0.97 -8.42 -22.61
N GLU A 228 0.31 -7.46 -23.27
CA GLU A 228 0.81 -6.84 -24.49
C GLU A 228 1.93 -5.82 -24.25
N SER A 229 1.88 -5.06 -23.16
CA SER A 229 2.87 -4.02 -22.85
C SER A 229 3.87 -4.41 -21.77
N GLY A 230 3.70 -5.56 -21.11
CA GLY A 230 4.51 -5.97 -19.97
C GLY A 230 4.30 -5.13 -18.70
N TYR A 231 3.39 -4.14 -18.74
CA TYR A 231 3.05 -3.32 -17.57
C TYR A 231 2.49 -4.21 -16.45
N ALA A 232 3.05 -4.07 -15.26
CA ALA A 232 2.50 -4.69 -14.08
C ALA A 232 2.56 -3.72 -12.90
N ALA A 233 1.46 -3.61 -12.15
CA ALA A 233 1.36 -2.74 -10.99
C ALA A 233 0.40 -3.36 -9.98
N ASN A 234 0.67 -3.16 -8.70
CA ASN A 234 -0.32 -3.47 -7.68
C ASN A 234 -1.56 -2.62 -7.90
N VAL A 235 -2.71 -3.15 -7.47
CA VAL A 235 -3.99 -2.48 -7.65
C VAL A 235 -3.97 -1.07 -7.03
N GLU A 236 -3.31 -0.82 -5.90
CA GLU A 236 -3.19 0.53 -5.31
C GLU A 236 -2.31 1.51 -6.11
N ALA A 237 -1.40 1.01 -6.96
CA ALA A 237 -0.51 1.85 -7.77
C ALA A 237 -1.07 2.15 -9.18
N VAL A 238 -2.19 1.52 -9.55
CA VAL A 238 -2.80 1.67 -10.87
C VAL A 238 -3.50 3.02 -10.98
N LYS A 239 -3.08 3.82 -11.96
CA LYS A 239 -3.78 5.04 -12.37
C LYS A 239 -4.87 4.72 -13.38
N THR A 240 -6.09 5.12 -13.07
CA THR A 240 -7.23 5.07 -13.99
C THR A 240 -7.04 6.12 -15.06
N LEU A 241 -7.21 5.73 -16.32
CA LEU A 241 -7.23 6.71 -17.40
C LEU A 241 -8.60 7.39 -17.45
N ALA A 242 -8.63 8.70 -17.24
CA ALA A 242 -9.83 9.49 -17.42
C ALA A 242 -10.28 9.47 -18.89
N PRO A 243 -11.54 9.15 -19.19
CA PRO A 243 -12.12 9.33 -20.52
C PRO A 243 -12.05 10.80 -20.99
N ALA A 244 -12.23 11.03 -22.28
CA ALA A 244 -12.40 12.40 -22.77
C ALA A 244 -13.72 12.99 -22.27
N ALA A 245 -13.72 14.30 -21.98
CA ALA A 245 -14.94 15.02 -21.65
C ALA A 245 -15.98 14.89 -22.77
N ILE A 246 -17.25 14.79 -22.38
CA ILE A 246 -18.38 14.62 -23.29
C ILE A 246 -19.06 15.99 -23.44
N PRO A 247 -19.35 16.45 -24.67
CA PRO A 247 -20.17 17.64 -24.84
C PRO A 247 -21.54 17.46 -24.18
N PHE A 248 -21.93 18.40 -23.33
CA PHE A 248 -23.23 18.36 -22.62
C PHE A 248 -24.23 19.42 -23.11
N ASP A 249 -23.88 20.16 -24.16
CA ASP A 249 -24.79 21.05 -24.86
C ASP A 249 -25.95 20.25 -25.46
N GLY A 250 -27.17 20.54 -25.02
CA GLY A 250 -28.38 19.83 -25.47
C GLY A 250 -28.71 18.53 -24.73
N GLN A 251 -27.94 18.16 -23.69
CA GLN A 251 -28.35 17.06 -22.81
C GLN A 251 -29.61 17.45 -22.00
N PRO A 252 -30.53 16.50 -21.72
CA PRO A 252 -31.73 16.76 -20.93
C PRO A 252 -31.41 17.39 -19.55
N GLU A 253 -32.35 18.19 -19.03
CA GLU A 253 -32.26 18.70 -17.66
C GLU A 253 -32.42 17.55 -16.66
N ALA A 254 -31.67 17.64 -15.56
CA ALA A 254 -31.76 16.69 -14.47
C ALA A 254 -33.14 16.77 -13.80
N LYS A 255 -33.77 15.61 -13.60
CA LYS A 255 -35.11 15.50 -13.00
C LYS A 255 -35.08 14.65 -11.75
N VAL A 256 -35.75 15.13 -10.70
CA VAL A 256 -35.94 14.38 -9.46
C VAL A 256 -37.16 13.48 -9.60
N TYR A 257 -37.02 12.24 -9.18
CA TYR A 257 -38.06 11.23 -9.16
C TYR A 257 -38.26 10.68 -7.75
N ASP A 258 -39.50 10.30 -7.44
CA ASP A 258 -39.83 9.56 -6.22
C ASP A 258 -39.45 8.08 -6.42
N THR A 259 -38.52 7.63 -5.60
CA THR A 259 -37.92 6.30 -5.58
C THR A 259 -37.94 5.75 -4.14
N PRO A 260 -39.11 5.50 -3.56
CA PRO A 260 -39.21 4.94 -2.21
C PRO A 260 -38.60 3.52 -2.20
N ASP A 261 -38.03 3.13 -1.07
CA ASP A 261 -37.47 1.79 -0.83
C ASP A 261 -36.34 1.36 -1.80
N THR A 262 -35.58 2.30 -2.37
CA THR A 262 -34.43 2.01 -3.24
C THR A 262 -33.06 2.43 -2.66
N PRO A 263 -32.60 1.87 -1.52
CA PRO A 263 -31.35 2.28 -0.89
C PRO A 263 -30.08 1.65 -1.51
N THR A 264 -30.22 0.71 -2.47
CA THR A 264 -29.10 0.01 -3.10
C THR A 264 -29.05 0.27 -4.62
N ILE A 265 -27.87 0.11 -5.22
CA ILE A 265 -27.71 0.24 -6.68
C ILE A 265 -28.62 -0.74 -7.43
N ASP A 266 -28.72 -1.99 -6.98
CA ASP A 266 -29.59 -2.98 -7.62
C ASP A 266 -31.06 -2.52 -7.60
N SER A 267 -31.55 -2.07 -6.44
CA SER A 267 -32.93 -1.56 -6.32
C SER A 267 -33.19 -0.31 -7.17
N LEU A 268 -32.17 0.54 -7.34
CA LEU A 268 -32.24 1.75 -8.17
C LEU A 268 -32.26 1.40 -9.66
N VAL A 269 -31.47 0.41 -10.09
CA VAL A 269 -31.44 -0.07 -11.47
C VAL A 269 -32.76 -0.74 -11.84
N ASP A 270 -33.32 -1.56 -10.94
CA ASP A 270 -34.63 -2.19 -11.11
C ASP A 270 -35.73 -1.14 -11.26
N TRP A 271 -35.74 -0.13 -10.37
CA TRP A 271 -36.67 0.99 -10.48
C TRP A 271 -36.50 1.76 -11.80
N ALA A 272 -35.26 2.09 -12.18
CA ALA A 272 -34.97 2.89 -13.36
C ALA A 272 -35.39 2.20 -14.66
N ASN A 273 -35.24 0.87 -14.74
CA ASN A 273 -35.73 0.09 -15.86
C ASN A 273 -37.27 -0.06 -15.87
N GLY A 274 -37.92 -0.01 -14.70
CA GLY A 274 -39.38 0.04 -14.59
C GLY A 274 -39.99 1.41 -14.94
N ALA A 275 -39.23 2.49 -14.78
CA ALA A 275 -39.67 3.87 -14.98
C ALA A 275 -39.66 4.35 -16.45
N ASP A 276 -39.31 3.48 -17.41
CA ASP A 276 -39.23 3.74 -18.86
C ASP A 276 -38.48 5.04 -19.20
N LEU A 277 -37.22 5.12 -18.77
CA LEU A 277 -36.36 6.28 -18.99
C LEU A 277 -35.83 6.41 -20.44
N GLY A 278 -36.39 5.65 -21.39
CA GLY A 278 -36.00 5.65 -22.80
C GLY A 278 -34.63 5.02 -23.11
N LYS A 279 -33.98 4.41 -22.10
CA LYS A 279 -32.78 3.58 -22.24
C LYS A 279 -32.80 2.46 -21.21
N THR A 280 -32.15 1.34 -21.53
CA THR A 280 -31.80 0.33 -20.52
C THR A 280 -30.76 0.93 -19.58
N VAL A 281 -31.08 0.96 -18.30
CA VAL A 281 -30.20 1.46 -17.24
C VAL A 281 -29.44 0.29 -16.65
N THR A 282 -28.14 0.47 -16.48
CA THR A 282 -27.25 -0.46 -15.81
C THR A 282 -26.66 0.20 -14.56
N ALA A 283 -26.02 -0.58 -13.69
CA ALA A 283 -25.30 -0.03 -12.54
C ALA A 283 -24.24 1.02 -12.94
N ALA A 284 -23.68 0.93 -14.15
CA ALA A 284 -22.67 1.86 -14.67
C ALA A 284 -23.26 3.24 -15.01
N ASP A 285 -24.59 3.38 -15.12
CA ASP A 285 -25.29 4.66 -15.29
C ASP A 285 -25.57 5.37 -13.95
N THR A 286 -25.28 4.70 -12.82
CA THR A 286 -25.54 5.23 -11.48
C THR A 286 -24.26 5.73 -10.83
N LEU A 287 -24.36 6.72 -9.93
CA LEU A 287 -23.22 7.27 -9.19
C LEU A 287 -23.42 7.01 -7.69
N LYS A 288 -22.58 6.15 -7.13
CA LYS A 288 -22.55 5.78 -5.71
C LYS A 288 -21.74 6.81 -4.94
N ASN A 289 -22.34 7.45 -3.93
CA ASN A 289 -21.67 8.40 -3.06
C ASN A 289 -21.34 7.75 -1.72
N ILE A 290 -20.05 7.51 -1.47
CA ILE A 290 -19.55 7.00 -0.20
C ILE A 290 -19.06 8.17 0.64
N MET A 291 -19.46 8.19 1.91
CA MET A 291 -19.01 9.19 2.86
C MET A 291 -17.96 8.61 3.79
N VAL A 292 -16.84 9.31 3.92
CA VAL A 292 -15.76 8.97 4.84
C VAL A 292 -15.40 10.18 5.69
N LYS A 293 -14.77 9.94 6.84
CA LYS A 293 -14.03 10.96 7.57
C LYS A 293 -12.56 10.75 7.34
N THR A 294 -11.84 11.83 7.09
CA THR A 294 -10.39 11.82 6.92
C THR A 294 -9.72 12.67 7.97
N ARG A 295 -8.51 12.29 8.38
CA ARG A 295 -7.70 13.07 9.33
C ARG A 295 -6.24 12.99 8.95
N VAL A 296 -5.64 14.14 8.67
CA VAL A 296 -4.18 14.25 8.54
C VAL A 296 -3.50 14.03 9.90
N PRO A 297 -2.27 13.48 9.96
CA PRO A 297 -1.57 13.29 11.23
C PRO A 297 -1.49 14.59 12.04
N GLY A 298 -2.08 14.58 13.25
CA GLY A 298 -2.14 15.75 14.13
C GLY A 298 -3.26 16.76 13.83
N GLY A 299 -4.13 16.49 12.86
CA GLY A 299 -5.31 17.29 12.53
C GLY A 299 -6.61 16.78 13.17
N GLU A 300 -7.71 17.46 12.87
CA GLU A 300 -9.08 17.05 13.24
C GLU A 300 -9.71 16.16 12.16
N TRP A 301 -10.79 15.46 12.50
CA TRP A 301 -11.56 14.67 11.54
C TRP A 301 -12.46 15.58 10.68
N GLU A 302 -12.34 15.44 9.36
CA GLU A 302 -13.13 16.17 8.36
C GLU A 302 -13.93 15.19 7.49
N LEU A 303 -15.12 15.58 7.06
CA LEU A 303 -15.93 14.77 6.14
C LEU A 303 -15.43 14.90 4.70
N LEU A 304 -15.47 13.78 3.98
CA LEU A 304 -15.14 13.69 2.56
C LEU A 304 -16.18 12.82 1.85
N GLY A 305 -16.75 13.32 0.77
CA GLY A 305 -17.57 12.54 -0.14
C GLY A 305 -16.76 11.98 -1.30
N VAL A 306 -16.96 10.71 -1.61
CA VAL A 306 -16.30 9.97 -2.69
C VAL A 306 -17.35 9.41 -3.64
N GLY A 307 -17.43 9.95 -4.85
CA GLY A 307 -18.32 9.48 -5.90
C GLY A 307 -17.66 8.44 -6.80
N ILE A 308 -18.21 7.23 -6.91
CA ILE A 308 -17.74 6.19 -7.83
C ILE A 308 -18.89 5.69 -8.72
N PRO A 309 -18.61 5.19 -9.94
CA PRO A 309 -19.60 4.50 -10.75
C PRO A 309 -20.26 3.36 -9.96
N GLY A 310 -21.59 3.26 -10.00
CA GLY A 310 -22.33 2.33 -9.16
C GLY A 310 -22.17 0.87 -9.55
N ASP A 311 -21.65 0.59 -10.75
CA ASP A 311 -21.21 -0.75 -11.09
C ASP A 311 -19.95 -1.17 -10.34
N ARG A 312 -19.24 -0.28 -9.64
CA ARG A 312 -17.98 -0.58 -8.93
C ARG A 312 -18.12 -0.51 -7.42
N GLU A 313 -17.22 -1.21 -6.74
CA GLU A 313 -17.03 -1.12 -5.29
C GLU A 313 -15.79 -0.30 -4.92
N VAL A 314 -15.77 0.19 -3.68
CA VAL A 314 -14.58 0.86 -3.12
C VAL A 314 -13.53 -0.20 -2.84
N ASP A 315 -12.32 0.03 -3.36
CA ASP A 315 -11.14 -0.73 -2.99
C ASP A 315 -10.43 -0.01 -1.83
N GLU A 316 -10.45 -0.64 -0.65
CA GLU A 316 -9.89 -0.07 0.58
C GLU A 316 -8.41 0.28 0.44
N LYS A 317 -7.62 -0.53 -0.27
CA LYS A 317 -6.18 -0.30 -0.47
C LYS A 317 -5.94 0.91 -1.38
N ARG A 318 -6.73 1.05 -2.45
CA ARG A 318 -6.66 2.22 -3.35
C ARG A 318 -7.05 3.50 -2.62
N LEU A 319 -8.14 3.47 -1.87
CA LEU A 319 -8.61 4.63 -1.10
C LEU A 319 -7.59 5.06 -0.04
N GLU A 320 -7.02 4.10 0.71
CA GLU A 320 -5.96 4.37 1.70
C GLU A 320 -4.73 5.00 1.05
N ALA A 321 -4.27 4.44 -0.07
CA ALA A 321 -3.13 4.96 -0.81
C ALA A 321 -3.38 6.37 -1.36
N ALA A 322 -4.58 6.64 -1.84
CA ALA A 322 -4.95 7.95 -2.40
C ALA A 322 -5.11 9.04 -1.33
N LEU A 323 -5.42 8.66 -0.09
CA LEU A 323 -5.59 9.60 1.04
C LEU A 323 -4.30 9.81 1.85
N THR A 324 -3.28 8.97 1.67
CA THR A 324 -1.99 9.07 2.36
C THR A 324 -1.40 10.50 2.24
N PRO A 325 -0.99 11.15 3.34
CA PRO A 325 -0.76 10.60 4.69
C PRO A 325 -1.98 10.64 5.63
N ALA A 326 -3.17 11.03 5.16
CA ALA A 326 -4.37 11.06 5.99
C ALA A 326 -4.91 9.66 6.29
N GLU A 327 -5.38 9.47 7.51
CA GLU A 327 -6.19 8.32 7.92
C GLU A 327 -7.63 8.51 7.46
N TYR A 328 -8.35 7.42 7.18
CA TYR A 328 -9.78 7.48 6.89
C TYR A 328 -10.58 6.45 7.68
N VAL A 329 -11.84 6.78 7.95
CA VAL A 329 -12.83 5.88 8.55
C VAL A 329 -14.16 6.12 7.87
N LEU A 330 -14.94 5.06 7.62
CA LEU A 330 -16.32 5.21 7.16
C LEU A 330 -17.15 5.98 8.19
N ILE A 331 -18.09 6.79 7.71
CA ILE A 331 -19.00 7.49 8.64
C ILE A 331 -19.91 6.50 9.37
N THR A 332 -20.26 6.83 10.61
CA THR A 332 -21.10 6.02 11.50
C THR A 332 -22.53 6.56 11.57
N GLU A 333 -23.46 5.80 12.15
CA GLU A 333 -24.82 6.28 12.45
C GLU A 333 -24.83 7.57 13.29
N THR A 334 -23.85 7.75 14.16
CA THR A 334 -23.70 8.98 14.95
C THR A 334 -23.34 10.16 14.05
N ASP A 335 -22.51 9.94 13.04
CA ASP A 335 -22.13 10.99 12.08
C ASP A 335 -23.31 11.41 11.21
N PHE A 336 -24.15 10.46 10.78
CA PHE A 336 -25.41 10.76 10.09
C PHE A 336 -26.35 11.62 10.94
N LYS A 337 -26.49 11.31 12.24
CA LYS A 337 -27.30 12.12 13.17
C LYS A 337 -26.77 13.54 13.33
N ASN A 338 -25.45 13.72 13.31
CA ASN A 338 -24.82 15.03 13.43
C ASN A 338 -24.88 15.84 12.13
N ASN A 339 -25.15 15.19 10.99
CA ASN A 339 -25.17 15.79 9.66
C ASN A 339 -26.52 15.48 8.97
N PRO A 340 -27.62 16.10 9.40
CA PRO A 340 -28.97 15.76 8.95
C PRO A 340 -29.22 16.02 7.45
N PHE A 341 -28.32 16.73 6.77
CA PHE A 341 -28.35 16.91 5.32
C PHE A 341 -27.91 15.66 4.54
N LEU A 342 -27.37 14.62 5.21
CA LEU A 342 -26.99 13.35 4.59
C LEU A 342 -28.14 12.35 4.66
N ALA A 343 -28.93 12.26 3.59
CA ALA A 343 -29.98 11.25 3.46
C ALA A 343 -29.37 9.87 3.14
N LYS A 344 -29.25 8.98 4.14
CA LYS A 344 -28.64 7.65 3.98
C LYS A 344 -29.35 6.86 2.86
N GLY A 345 -28.57 6.40 1.87
CA GLY A 345 -29.08 5.71 0.68
C GLY A 345 -29.56 6.63 -0.45
N TYR A 346 -29.64 7.94 -0.20
CA TYR A 346 -30.11 8.95 -1.17
C TYR A 346 -29.18 10.17 -1.22
N ILE A 347 -27.91 9.99 -0.85
CA ILE A 347 -26.90 11.06 -0.86
C ILE A 347 -26.54 11.41 -2.29
N GLY A 348 -26.60 12.69 -2.63
CA GLY A 348 -26.18 13.29 -3.88
C GLY A 348 -25.02 14.26 -3.71
N PRO A 349 -24.41 14.72 -4.82
CA PRO A 349 -23.29 15.67 -4.76
C PRO A 349 -23.72 17.10 -4.39
N LYS A 350 -24.99 17.45 -4.56
CA LYS A 350 -25.47 18.83 -4.35
C LYS A 350 -25.50 19.22 -2.87
N ALA A 351 -26.02 18.36 -1.99
CA ALA A 351 -26.00 18.66 -0.55
C ALA A 351 -24.57 18.71 0.00
N LEU A 352 -23.65 17.90 -0.52
CA LEU A 352 -22.24 17.94 -0.11
C LEU A 352 -21.62 19.29 -0.44
N GLN A 353 -21.79 19.77 -1.67
CA GLN A 353 -21.29 21.08 -2.10
C GLN A 353 -21.95 22.24 -1.35
N ALA A 354 -23.27 22.18 -1.13
CA ALA A 354 -24.01 23.21 -0.42
C ALA A 354 -23.57 23.37 1.05
N ASN A 355 -23.04 22.31 1.66
CA ASN A 355 -22.53 22.30 3.03
C ASN A 355 -21.01 22.44 3.11
N GLY A 356 -20.33 22.77 1.99
CA GLY A 356 -18.88 22.95 1.95
C GLY A 356 -18.08 21.68 2.23
N ILE A 357 -18.69 20.50 2.03
CA ILE A 357 -18.02 19.22 2.16
C ILE A 357 -17.24 18.95 0.90
N ARG A 358 -15.96 18.63 1.04
CA ARG A 358 -15.11 18.24 -0.08
C ARG A 358 -15.70 17.00 -0.76
N TYR A 359 -15.86 17.07 -2.07
CA TYR A 359 -16.42 16.00 -2.90
C TYR A 359 -15.47 15.65 -4.05
N VAL A 360 -14.90 14.46 -3.99
CA VAL A 360 -13.99 13.92 -5.01
C VAL A 360 -14.64 12.74 -5.72
N VAL A 361 -14.28 12.50 -6.97
CA VAL A 361 -14.89 11.45 -7.79
C VAL A 361 -13.86 10.51 -8.42
N ASP A 362 -14.28 9.31 -8.83
CA ASP A 362 -13.44 8.43 -9.64
C ASP A 362 -13.01 9.14 -10.95
N PRO A 363 -11.78 8.92 -11.47
CA PRO A 363 -11.34 9.54 -12.72
C PRO A 363 -12.21 9.23 -13.94
N ARG A 364 -13.08 8.21 -13.90
CA ARG A 364 -14.08 7.92 -14.94
C ARG A 364 -15.23 8.92 -14.97
N VAL A 365 -15.46 9.66 -13.89
CA VAL A 365 -16.47 10.71 -13.79
C VAL A 365 -15.89 12.00 -14.35
N VAL A 366 -16.04 12.19 -15.66
CA VAL A 366 -15.54 13.36 -16.39
C VAL A 366 -16.68 14.31 -16.75
N ASP A 367 -16.34 15.54 -17.12
CA ASP A 367 -17.32 16.54 -17.55
C ASP A 367 -18.21 15.98 -18.67
N GLY A 368 -19.52 16.19 -18.53
CA GLY A 368 -20.55 15.73 -19.44
C GLY A 368 -21.05 14.31 -19.25
N THR A 369 -20.47 13.54 -18.31
CA THR A 369 -21.06 12.28 -17.88
C THR A 369 -22.38 12.52 -17.14
N SER A 370 -23.39 11.69 -17.43
CA SER A 370 -24.75 11.83 -16.90
C SER A 370 -25.09 10.66 -16.00
N TRP A 371 -25.55 10.95 -14.78
CA TRP A 371 -25.67 9.96 -13.71
C TRP A 371 -27.08 9.91 -13.12
N ILE A 372 -27.43 8.73 -12.61
CA ILE A 372 -28.52 8.56 -11.65
C ILE A 372 -27.91 8.49 -10.25
N THR A 373 -28.31 9.38 -9.35
CA THR A 373 -27.75 9.45 -7.99
C THR A 373 -28.78 9.96 -7.01
N GLY A 374 -28.46 9.91 -5.71
CA GLY A 374 -29.37 10.39 -4.67
C GLY A 374 -29.75 11.86 -4.85
N ALA A 375 -30.99 12.23 -4.53
CA ALA A 375 -31.46 13.62 -4.62
C ALA A 375 -31.32 14.40 -3.30
N ASP A 376 -30.52 13.90 -2.35
CA ASP A 376 -30.31 14.46 -1.01
C ASP A 376 -31.58 14.46 -0.12
N GLU A 377 -32.61 13.72 -0.53
CA GLU A 377 -33.87 13.55 0.19
C GLU A 377 -34.23 12.07 0.24
N GLU A 378 -34.73 11.61 1.38
CA GLU A 378 -35.13 10.21 1.56
C GLU A 378 -36.20 9.81 0.55
N GLY A 379 -35.99 8.69 -0.13
CA GLY A 379 -36.92 8.16 -1.13
C GLY A 379 -36.89 8.90 -2.47
N LYS A 380 -35.85 9.69 -2.78
CA LYS A 380 -35.74 10.40 -4.06
C LYS A 380 -34.36 10.27 -4.71
N HIS A 381 -34.37 10.08 -6.02
CA HIS A 381 -33.17 10.09 -6.86
C HIS A 381 -33.29 11.13 -7.97
N VAL A 382 -32.16 11.66 -8.39
CA VAL A 382 -32.05 12.51 -9.57
C VAL A 382 -31.55 11.69 -10.75
N VAL A 383 -32.26 11.78 -11.87
CA VAL A 383 -31.91 11.15 -13.14
C VAL A 383 -31.40 12.22 -14.09
N GLY A 384 -30.29 11.93 -14.77
CA GLY A 384 -29.72 12.83 -15.76
C GLY A 384 -28.84 13.92 -15.15
N LEU A 385 -28.25 13.66 -13.98
CA LEU A 385 -27.36 14.61 -13.30
C LEU A 385 -26.00 14.65 -13.98
N VAL A 386 -25.66 15.77 -14.60
CA VAL A 386 -24.47 15.90 -15.45
C VAL A 386 -23.30 16.52 -14.69
N ALA A 387 -22.16 15.83 -14.69
CA ALA A 387 -20.90 16.34 -14.14
C ALA A 387 -20.41 17.56 -14.96
N GLY A 388 -19.97 18.62 -14.28
CA GLY A 388 -19.54 19.88 -14.89
C GLY A 388 -20.67 20.88 -15.18
N ARG A 389 -21.93 20.40 -15.31
CA ARG A 389 -23.13 21.25 -15.45
C ARG A 389 -23.91 21.38 -14.14
N ASP A 390 -24.26 20.24 -13.54
CA ASP A 390 -25.18 20.18 -12.39
C ASP A 390 -24.44 20.01 -11.05
N PHE A 391 -23.19 19.53 -11.10
CA PHE A 391 -22.25 19.48 -9.97
C PHE A 391 -20.81 19.50 -10.48
N THR A 392 -19.90 20.12 -9.72
CA THR A 392 -18.46 20.16 -10.04
C THR A 392 -17.63 19.53 -8.93
N PRO A 393 -16.97 18.38 -9.15
CA PRO A 393 -16.13 17.77 -8.12
C PRO A 393 -14.89 18.62 -7.82
N ASP A 394 -14.40 18.57 -6.57
CA ASP A 394 -13.18 19.26 -6.13
C ASP A 394 -11.89 18.61 -6.68
N GLY A 395 -12.01 17.40 -7.22
CA GLY A 395 -10.92 16.66 -7.82
C GLY A 395 -11.26 15.19 -8.01
N THR A 396 -10.27 14.43 -8.47
CA THR A 396 -10.40 12.99 -8.67
C THR A 396 -9.68 12.20 -7.59
N ILE A 397 -10.18 11.01 -7.26
CA ILE A 397 -9.55 10.09 -6.32
C ILE A 397 -9.56 8.66 -6.87
N GLU A 398 -8.46 7.93 -6.72
CA GLU A 398 -8.40 6.52 -7.06
C GLU A 398 -9.01 5.70 -5.91
N ALA A 399 -10.31 5.44 -5.97
CA ALA A 399 -11.03 4.72 -4.91
C ALA A 399 -11.77 3.48 -5.40
N ALA A 400 -12.14 3.40 -6.68
CA ALA A 400 -12.89 2.27 -7.21
C ALA A 400 -11.99 1.06 -7.50
N GLU A 401 -12.54 -0.15 -7.35
CA GLU A 401 -11.92 -1.39 -7.81
C GLU A 401 -11.57 -1.34 -9.30
N VAL A 402 -10.55 -2.09 -9.69
CA VAL A 402 -10.14 -2.19 -11.10
C VAL A 402 -10.49 -3.55 -11.67
N ARG A 403 -11.13 -3.56 -12.84
CA ARG A 403 -11.67 -4.76 -13.47
C ARG A 403 -10.82 -5.23 -14.63
N ASP A 404 -10.98 -6.51 -14.96
CA ASP A 404 -10.46 -7.08 -16.19
C ASP A 404 -11.04 -6.35 -17.39
N GLY A 405 -10.19 -5.98 -18.33
CA GLY A 405 -10.58 -5.25 -19.54
C GLY A 405 -10.65 -3.72 -19.38
N ASP A 406 -10.40 -3.18 -18.19
CA ASP A 406 -10.32 -1.72 -18.01
C ASP A 406 -9.19 -1.13 -18.89
N PRO A 407 -9.45 -0.04 -19.64
CA PRO A 407 -8.44 0.61 -20.46
C PRO A 407 -7.37 1.23 -19.58
N ARG A 408 -6.10 0.99 -19.92
CA ARG A 408 -4.96 1.55 -19.20
C ARG A 408 -3.91 2.07 -20.15
N ARG A 409 -3.15 3.03 -19.65
CA ARG A 409 -1.94 3.49 -20.34
C ARG A 409 -0.98 2.30 -20.41
N THR A 410 -0.60 1.87 -21.61
CA THR A 410 0.57 1.00 -21.78
C THR A 410 1.78 1.71 -21.17
N ALA A 411 2.70 0.95 -20.56
CA ALA A 411 3.87 1.53 -19.89
C ALA A 411 4.48 2.65 -20.75
N PRO A 412 4.75 3.85 -20.20
CA PRO A 412 5.75 4.68 -20.83
C PRO A 412 7.05 3.88 -20.74
N ASP A 413 7.69 3.60 -21.87
CA ASP A 413 9.14 3.46 -21.86
C ASP A 413 9.64 4.67 -21.08
N ARG A 414 10.33 4.47 -19.95
CA ARG A 414 10.78 5.57 -19.06
C ARG A 414 11.71 6.57 -19.75
N TRP A 415 11.92 6.45 -21.06
CA TRP A 415 12.86 7.21 -21.87
C TRP A 415 12.32 7.79 -23.20
N SER A 416 11.04 7.62 -23.55
CA SER A 416 10.52 8.14 -24.84
C SER A 416 9.65 9.41 -24.67
N PRO A 417 9.81 10.44 -25.54
CA PRO A 417 8.92 11.60 -25.53
C PRO A 417 7.46 11.19 -25.83
N PRO A 418 6.46 11.99 -25.40
CA PRO A 418 5.06 11.58 -25.42
C PRO A 418 4.54 11.47 -26.86
N ALA A 419 4.64 10.29 -27.45
CA ALA A 419 4.06 9.99 -28.75
C ALA A 419 3.26 8.68 -28.68
N ALA A 420 1.98 8.79 -29.06
CA ALA A 420 0.99 7.74 -29.32
C ALA A 420 0.86 6.66 -28.23
N SER A 421 -0.02 6.91 -27.25
CA SER A 421 -0.53 5.88 -26.34
C SER A 421 -1.19 4.75 -27.14
N ARG A 422 -0.62 3.54 -27.08
CA ARG A 422 -1.31 2.32 -27.48
C ARG A 422 -2.18 1.84 -26.32
N TRP A 423 -3.27 1.16 -26.66
CA TRP A 423 -4.30 0.68 -25.74
C TRP A 423 -4.09 -0.81 -25.55
N ALA A 424 -4.15 -1.28 -24.32
CA ALA A 424 -4.12 -2.71 -24.05
C ALA A 424 -5.04 -3.05 -22.88
N THR A 425 -5.76 -4.16 -23.03
CA THR A 425 -6.61 -4.74 -21.99
C THR A 425 -5.74 -5.50 -21.00
N CYS A 426 -5.92 -5.22 -19.71
CA CYS A 426 -5.16 -5.84 -18.65
C CYS A 426 -6.03 -6.84 -17.87
N SER A 427 -5.40 -7.89 -17.33
CA SER A 427 -6.03 -8.87 -16.45
C SER A 427 -5.54 -8.70 -15.01
N SER A 428 -6.45 -8.83 -14.06
CA SER A 428 -6.17 -8.93 -12.64
C SER A 428 -5.67 -10.34 -12.28
N SER A 429 -4.79 -10.44 -11.30
CA SER A 429 -4.26 -11.71 -10.81
C SER A 429 -3.86 -11.59 -9.35
N ALA A 430 -3.99 -12.68 -8.59
CA ALA A 430 -3.52 -12.78 -7.22
C ALA A 430 -2.10 -13.31 -7.16
N ALA A 431 -1.29 -12.83 -6.22
CA ALA A 431 0.03 -13.36 -5.92
C ALA A 431 0.34 -13.31 -4.43
N SER A 432 1.08 -14.33 -3.98
CA SER A 432 1.60 -14.35 -2.60
C SER A 432 2.72 -13.33 -2.48
N THR A 433 2.84 -12.72 -1.31
CA THR A 433 3.92 -11.79 -0.99
C THR A 433 5.15 -12.57 -0.50
N PRO A 434 6.18 -12.85 -1.30
CA PRO A 434 7.48 -13.20 -0.77
C PRO A 434 8.17 -11.88 -0.38
N THR A 435 7.80 -11.28 0.75
CA THR A 435 8.52 -10.18 1.41
C THR A 435 9.37 -9.23 0.54
N ARG A 436 8.70 -8.15 0.10
CA ARG A 436 9.10 -6.73 0.07
C ARG A 436 10.07 -6.16 -0.99
N SER A 437 9.71 -4.91 -1.27
CA SER A 437 10.03 -4.00 -2.35
C SER A 437 11.49 -3.59 -2.50
N VAL A 438 11.85 -3.19 -3.71
CA VAL A 438 12.96 -2.27 -3.94
C VAL A 438 12.35 -0.87 -4.03
N SER A 439 12.65 -0.02 -3.05
CA SER A 439 12.11 1.35 -2.95
C SER A 439 13.22 2.38 -2.89
N THR A 440 13.11 3.47 -3.65
CA THR A 440 14.01 4.62 -3.53
C THR A 440 13.50 5.58 -2.47
N CYS A 441 14.20 5.71 -1.34
CA CYS A 441 13.91 6.74 -0.34
C CYS A 441 14.85 7.94 -0.58
N SER A 442 14.32 9.04 -1.12
CA SER A 442 15.11 10.28 -1.28
C SER A 442 15.21 10.99 0.07
N ALA A 443 16.42 11.15 0.61
CA ALA A 443 16.71 11.82 1.88
C ALA A 443 16.39 13.35 1.89
N ARG A 444 15.72 13.90 0.86
CA ARG A 444 15.37 15.34 0.83
C ARG A 444 14.45 15.75 1.99
N THR A 445 13.61 14.85 2.51
CA THR A 445 12.70 15.10 3.64
C THR A 445 13.41 15.17 5.00
N ALA A 446 14.53 14.46 5.19
CA ALA A 446 15.30 14.52 6.44
C ALA A 446 16.20 15.78 6.54
N SER A 447 16.47 16.46 5.43
CA SER A 447 17.41 17.60 5.40
C SER A 447 16.88 18.89 6.06
N ARG A 448 15.55 19.03 6.25
CA ARG A 448 14.96 20.20 6.91
C ARG A 448 15.06 20.16 8.44
N SER A 449 15.19 18.98 9.05
CA SER A 449 15.37 18.83 10.51
C SER A 449 16.84 18.84 10.95
N ALA A 450 17.78 18.58 10.04
CA ALA A 450 19.22 18.49 10.34
C ALA A 450 19.90 19.84 10.67
N ARG A 451 19.27 20.99 10.41
CA ARG A 451 19.83 22.32 10.79
C ARG A 451 19.79 22.64 12.29
N ARG A 452 19.22 21.77 13.14
CA ARG A 452 19.18 21.96 14.60
C ARG A 452 20.39 21.39 15.36
N TRP A 453 21.35 20.79 14.66
CA TRP A 453 22.58 20.27 15.27
C TRP A 453 23.80 21.02 14.74
N ALA A 454 23.87 22.32 15.06
CA ALA A 454 25.13 23.05 15.09
C ALA A 454 25.36 23.50 16.53
N PRO A 455 26.45 23.11 17.21
CA PRO A 455 26.81 23.71 18.48
C PRO A 455 27.18 25.16 18.21
N THR A 456 26.46 26.11 18.81
CA THR A 456 26.92 27.48 18.97
C THR A 456 28.22 27.46 19.75
N ALA A 457 29.35 27.55 19.06
CA ALA A 457 30.63 27.85 19.65
C ALA A 457 30.61 29.30 20.15
N SER A 458 30.19 29.53 21.40
CA SER A 458 30.42 30.80 22.09
C SER A 458 31.86 30.82 22.62
N ALA A 459 32.76 31.35 21.81
CA ALA A 459 34.02 31.87 22.31
C ALA A 459 33.73 33.16 23.12
N SER A 460 33.89 33.11 24.43
CA SER A 460 34.06 34.32 25.23
C SER A 460 35.15 34.12 26.27
N ARG A 461 36.38 34.49 25.90
CA ARG A 461 37.37 34.99 26.85
C ARG A 461 37.21 36.51 26.88
N GLY A 462 36.92 37.06 28.05
CA GLY A 462 37.10 38.47 28.37
C GLY A 462 37.63 38.56 29.79
N TRP A 463 38.82 39.16 29.96
CA TRP A 463 39.44 39.38 31.27
C TRP A 463 38.78 40.56 32.00
N SER A 464 38.53 40.36 33.30
CA SER A 464 38.41 41.32 34.42
C SER A 464 37.87 42.74 34.17
N ARG A 465 36.65 43.05 34.63
CA ARG A 465 36.29 43.63 35.93
C ARG A 465 34.77 43.68 36.06
#